data_AF-A0A2D7W7V3-F1
#
_entry.id   AF-A0A2D7W7V3-F1
#
_cell.length_a   1.000
_cell.length_b   1.000
_cell.length_c   1.000
_cell.angle_alpha   90.00
_cell.angle_beta   90.00
_cell.angle_gamma   90.00
#
_symmetry.space_group_name_H-M   'P 1'
#
loop_
_entity.id
_entity.type
_entity.pdbx_description
1 polymer ?
#
loop_
_entity_poly.entity_id
_entity_poly.type
_entity_poly.pdbx_seq_one_letter_code
_entity_poly.pdbx_strand_id
1 'polypeptide(L)'
;MVARRCEFDGCHDLEYESSRYCHHHQGVLMDTKITLSATSEIGNQIPIKDSLLIPIIALFYVPFVIFLLMLTRFSDDPFSVGFNIYLYSGMFLVILLPIYTVYLIWNTWQRFKKGSITYTVTIIHILSFIVPFIWLLMFAWFTINFNGIV
;
A
#
# COMPACT_ATOMS: atom_id res chain seq x y z
N MET A 1 -46.55 -32.09 -21.47
CA MET A 1 -45.54 -31.08 -21.09
C MET A 1 -46.27 -29.98 -20.35
N VAL A 2 -45.98 -29.78 -19.07
CA VAL A 2 -46.66 -28.77 -18.23
C VAL A 2 -45.97 -27.43 -18.46
N ALA A 3 -46.65 -26.51 -19.14
CA ALA A 3 -46.15 -25.15 -19.33
C ALA A 3 -46.16 -24.42 -17.97
N ARG A 4 -44.98 -24.10 -17.44
CA ARG A 4 -44.82 -23.34 -16.19
C ARG A 4 -44.66 -21.87 -16.52
N ARG A 5 -45.16 -21.00 -15.64
CA ARG A 5 -45.11 -19.53 -15.80
C ARG A 5 -43.83 -18.99 -15.18
N CYS A 6 -43.21 -18.03 -15.86
CA CYS A 6 -41.98 -17.36 -15.40
C CYS A 6 -42.08 -16.93 -13.93
N GLU A 7 -41.03 -17.16 -13.14
CA GLU A 7 -40.95 -16.79 -11.71
C GLU A 7 -40.78 -15.27 -11.48
N PHE A 8 -40.85 -14.44 -12.53
CA PHE A 8 -40.70 -12.99 -12.42
C PHE A 8 -42.06 -12.34 -12.14
N ASP A 9 -42.13 -11.53 -11.10
CA ASP A 9 -43.39 -10.96 -10.64
C ASP A 9 -43.98 -10.00 -11.69
N GLY A 10 -45.21 -10.27 -12.12
CA GLY A 10 -45.87 -9.56 -13.22
C GLY A 10 -45.59 -10.08 -14.64
N CYS A 11 -44.83 -11.18 -14.80
CA CYS A 11 -44.60 -11.81 -16.11
C CYS A 11 -45.60 -12.95 -16.39
N HIS A 12 -46.21 -12.94 -17.58
CA HIS A 12 -47.14 -13.98 -18.01
C HIS A 12 -46.58 -14.95 -19.06
N ASP A 13 -45.29 -14.80 -19.40
CA ASP A 13 -44.64 -15.65 -20.38
C ASP A 13 -44.32 -17.04 -19.82
N LEU A 14 -44.17 -17.99 -20.74
CA LEU A 14 -43.83 -19.38 -20.42
C LEU A 14 -42.34 -19.54 -20.11
N GLU A 15 -42.04 -20.37 -19.12
CA GLU A 15 -40.67 -20.79 -18.78
C GLU A 15 -40.07 -21.66 -19.89
N TYR A 16 -38.75 -21.59 -20.01
CA TYR A 16 -37.98 -22.56 -20.78
C TYR A 16 -37.55 -23.72 -19.86
N GLU A 17 -37.55 -24.95 -20.35
CA GLU A 17 -37.42 -26.17 -19.52
C GLU A 17 -36.13 -26.23 -18.68
N SER A 18 -35.10 -25.45 -19.04
CA SER A 18 -33.81 -25.36 -18.34
C SER A 18 -33.62 -24.12 -17.46
N SER A 19 -34.57 -23.17 -17.45
CA SER A 19 -34.49 -21.94 -16.64
C SER A 19 -35.87 -21.52 -16.12
N ARG A 20 -35.99 -21.22 -14.82
CA ARG A 20 -37.23 -20.73 -14.17
C ARG A 20 -37.70 -19.35 -14.65
N TYR A 21 -37.15 -18.86 -15.76
CA TYR A 21 -37.35 -17.52 -16.31
C TYR A 21 -37.57 -17.60 -17.82
N CYS A 22 -38.35 -16.67 -18.37
CA CYS A 22 -38.59 -16.53 -19.80
C CYS A 22 -37.38 -15.88 -20.51
N HIS A 23 -37.35 -15.95 -21.85
CA HIS A 23 -36.27 -15.36 -22.67
C HIS A 23 -36.01 -13.87 -22.38
N HIS A 24 -37.05 -13.10 -22.01
CA HIS A 24 -36.92 -11.68 -21.67
C HIS A 24 -36.20 -11.44 -20.34
N HIS A 25 -36.35 -12.34 -19.37
CA HIS A 25 -35.77 -12.18 -18.03
C HIS A 25 -34.45 -12.94 -17.84
N GLN A 26 -34.08 -13.81 -18.78
CA GLN A 26 -32.78 -14.47 -18.78
C GLN A 26 -31.61 -13.46 -18.91
N GLY A 27 -31.80 -12.35 -19.63
CA GLY A 27 -30.81 -11.28 -19.78
C GLY A 27 -30.54 -10.52 -18.47
N VAL A 28 -31.58 -10.29 -17.66
CA VAL A 28 -31.46 -9.58 -16.37
C VAL A 28 -30.65 -10.40 -15.35
N LEU A 29 -30.78 -11.73 -15.38
CA LEU A 29 -29.99 -12.63 -14.53
C LEU A 29 -28.51 -12.66 -14.95
N MET A 30 -28.22 -12.61 -16.27
CA MET A 30 -26.87 -12.51 -16.80
C MET A 30 -26.23 -11.18 -16.38
N ASP A 31 -26.93 -10.05 -16.53
CA ASP A 31 -26.43 -8.75 -16.07
C ASP A 31 -26.21 -8.72 -14.56
N THR A 32 -27.10 -9.30 -13.77
CA THR A 32 -26.92 -9.39 -12.31
C THR A 32 -25.73 -10.28 -11.96
N LYS A 33 -25.52 -11.39 -12.67
CA LYS A 33 -24.35 -12.28 -12.48
C LYS A 33 -23.04 -11.64 -12.96
N ILE A 34 -23.07 -10.85 -14.02
CA ILE A 34 -21.94 -10.06 -14.52
C ILE A 34 -21.62 -8.94 -13.53
N THR A 35 -22.63 -8.27 -12.99
CA THR A 35 -22.47 -7.23 -11.97
C THR A 35 -21.93 -7.84 -10.67
N LEU A 36 -22.43 -9.00 -10.26
CA LEU A 36 -21.97 -9.69 -9.05
C LEU A 36 -20.57 -10.33 -9.25
N SER A 37 -20.22 -10.77 -10.45
CA SER A 37 -18.84 -11.18 -10.80
C SER A 37 -17.90 -9.99 -10.85
N ALA A 38 -18.32 -8.88 -11.46
CA ALA A 38 -17.56 -7.62 -11.48
C ALA A 38 -17.41 -7.04 -10.07
N THR A 39 -18.35 -7.30 -9.16
CA THR A 39 -18.24 -6.92 -7.74
C THR A 39 -17.40 -7.92 -6.94
N SER A 40 -17.38 -9.20 -7.31
CA SER A 40 -16.53 -10.25 -6.71
C SER A 40 -15.06 -10.12 -7.15
N GLU A 41 -14.79 -9.61 -8.36
CA GLU A 41 -13.44 -9.26 -8.80
C GLU A 41 -12.88 -8.00 -8.10
N ILE A 42 -13.71 -7.23 -7.39
CA ILE A 42 -13.28 -6.20 -6.43
C ILE A 42 -12.71 -6.86 -5.15
N GLY A 43 -12.72 -8.19 -5.05
CA GLY A 43 -11.97 -8.96 -4.04
C GLY A 43 -10.46 -9.08 -4.32
N ASN A 44 -10.00 -8.74 -5.53
CA ASN A 44 -8.59 -8.78 -5.92
C ASN A 44 -7.99 -7.37 -6.10
N GLN A 45 -8.20 -6.48 -5.12
CA GLN A 45 -7.46 -5.20 -4.98
C GLN A 45 -5.98 -5.39 -4.58
N ILE A 46 -5.31 -6.38 -5.15
CA ILE A 46 -3.91 -6.72 -4.86
C ILE A 46 -2.91 -5.66 -5.39
N PRO A 47 -3.11 -4.92 -6.51
CA PRO A 47 -2.04 -4.02 -6.98
C PRO A 47 -1.93 -2.70 -6.19
N ILE A 48 -3.00 -2.25 -5.52
CA ILE A 48 -2.98 -1.00 -4.75
C ILE A 48 -2.30 -1.22 -3.40
N LYS A 49 -2.60 -2.34 -2.75
CA LYS A 49 -2.05 -2.69 -1.44
C LYS A 49 -0.54 -2.88 -1.53
N ASP A 50 -0.06 -3.66 -2.50
CA ASP A 50 1.37 -4.00 -2.63
C ASP A 50 2.27 -2.78 -2.85
N SER A 51 1.79 -1.81 -3.64
CA SER A 51 2.54 -0.60 -3.94
C SER A 51 2.58 0.40 -2.76
N LEU A 52 1.65 0.31 -1.80
CA LEU A 52 1.67 1.10 -0.56
C LEU A 52 2.43 0.43 0.58
N LEU A 53 2.70 -0.88 0.51
CA LEU A 53 3.46 -1.59 1.55
C LEU A 53 4.86 -1.01 1.74
N ILE A 54 5.56 -0.70 0.66
CA ILE A 54 6.94 -0.19 0.72
C ILE A 54 6.99 1.18 1.43
N PRO A 55 6.13 2.16 1.09
CA PRO A 55 6.00 3.39 1.88
C PRO A 55 5.65 3.17 3.35
N ILE A 56 4.79 2.22 3.67
CA ILE A 56 4.44 1.91 5.06
C ILE A 56 5.66 1.37 5.82
N ILE A 57 6.42 0.45 5.22
CA ILE A 57 7.63 -0.13 5.82
C ILE A 57 8.68 0.96 6.09
N ALA A 58 8.91 1.86 5.14
CA ALA A 58 9.84 2.97 5.32
C ALA A 58 9.42 3.90 6.46
N LEU A 59 8.13 4.03 6.73
CA LEU A 59 7.61 4.83 7.85
C LEU A 59 7.90 4.18 9.21
N PHE A 60 7.95 2.84 9.27
CA PHE A 60 8.33 2.09 10.48
C PHE A 60 9.83 2.04 10.74
N TYR A 61 10.68 2.37 9.75
CA TYR A 61 12.13 2.35 9.90
C TYR A 61 12.61 3.21 11.08
N VAL A 62 12.18 4.49 11.15
CA VAL A 62 12.64 5.41 12.20
C VAL A 62 12.16 4.99 13.60
N PRO A 63 10.86 4.69 13.83
CA PRO A 63 10.40 4.13 15.09
C PRO A 63 11.16 2.86 15.49
N PHE A 64 11.49 1.99 14.53
CA PHE A 64 12.25 0.78 14.78
C PHE A 64 13.69 1.08 15.23
N VAL A 65 14.38 2.03 14.60
CA VAL A 65 15.73 2.45 15.04
C VAL A 65 15.67 3.08 16.44
N ILE A 66 14.67 3.91 16.73
CA ILE A 66 14.46 4.48 18.07
C ILE A 66 14.23 3.36 19.10
N PHE A 67 13.44 2.35 18.76
CA PHE A 67 13.22 1.19 19.61
C PHE A 67 14.52 0.41 19.86
N LEU A 68 15.35 0.18 18.84
CA LEU A 68 16.67 -0.45 19.01
C LEU A 68 17.57 0.38 19.92
N LEU A 69 17.58 1.71 19.77
CA LEU A 69 18.31 2.62 20.66
C LEU A 69 17.81 2.57 22.11
N MET A 70 16.52 2.34 22.32
CA MET A 70 15.99 2.14 23.67
C MET A 70 16.44 0.81 24.28
N LEU A 71 16.57 -0.24 23.48
CA LEU A 71 17.07 -1.54 23.94
C LEU A 71 18.55 -1.51 24.35
N THR A 72 19.38 -0.64 23.75
CA THR A 72 20.80 -0.56 24.14
C THR A 72 21.00 -0.11 25.58
N ARG A 73 20.00 0.51 26.21
CA ARG A 73 20.04 0.86 27.64
C ARG A 73 20.22 -0.34 28.57
N PHE A 74 19.91 -1.55 28.12
CA PHE A 74 20.10 -2.78 28.88
C PHE A 74 21.45 -3.48 28.61
N SER A 75 22.29 -2.91 27.74
CA SER A 75 23.63 -3.45 27.46
C SER A 75 24.66 -2.96 28.47
N ASP A 76 25.76 -3.69 28.61
CA ASP A 76 26.87 -3.33 29.51
C ASP A 76 27.54 -2.01 29.07
N ASP A 77 27.57 -1.73 27.76
CA ASP A 77 28.13 -0.52 27.15
C ASP A 77 27.08 0.27 26.32
N PRO A 78 26.09 0.89 26.98
CA PRO A 78 24.91 1.47 26.32
C PRO A 78 25.27 2.62 25.37
N PHE A 79 26.31 3.39 25.69
CA PHE A 79 26.77 4.50 24.87
C PHE A 79 27.42 4.04 23.56
N SER A 80 28.37 3.11 23.63
CA SER A 80 29.09 2.61 22.46
C SER A 80 28.15 1.86 21.50
N VAL A 81 27.29 0.99 22.04
CA VAL A 81 26.35 0.22 21.22
C VAL A 81 25.29 1.12 20.59
N GLY A 82 24.71 2.05 21.35
CA GLY A 82 23.73 3.00 20.83
C GLY A 82 24.31 3.92 19.76
N PHE A 83 25.54 4.42 19.98
CA PHE A 83 26.25 5.25 19.02
C PHE A 83 26.52 4.52 17.70
N ASN A 84 26.96 3.26 17.75
CA ASN A 84 27.17 2.44 16.56
C ASN A 84 25.86 2.23 15.79
N ILE A 85 24.76 1.88 16.46
CA ILE A 85 23.44 1.71 15.82
C ILE A 85 23.02 3.00 15.10
N TYR A 86 23.20 4.16 15.75
CA TYR A 86 22.89 5.45 15.16
C TYR A 86 23.73 5.75 13.91
N LEU A 87 25.04 5.52 13.97
CA LEU A 87 25.95 5.73 12.83
C LEU A 87 25.61 4.81 11.66
N TYR A 88 25.50 3.50 11.88
CA TYR A 88 25.20 2.54 10.82
C TYR A 88 23.82 2.78 10.21
N SER A 89 22.83 3.16 11.01
CA SER A 89 21.50 3.57 10.53
C SER A 89 21.61 4.75 9.57
N GLY A 90 22.32 5.82 9.96
CA GLY A 90 22.52 7.00 9.12
C GLY A 90 23.25 6.69 7.82
N MET A 91 24.34 5.91 7.87
CA MET A 91 25.09 5.48 6.68
C MET A 91 24.22 4.69 5.70
N PHE A 92 23.39 3.78 6.20
CA PHE A 92 22.50 2.98 5.35
C PHE A 92 21.47 3.87 4.64
N LEU A 93 20.91 4.85 5.34
CA LEU A 93 19.97 5.82 4.78
C LEU A 93 20.58 6.67 3.66
N VAL A 94 21.85 7.03 3.74
CA VAL A 94 22.52 7.82 2.68
C VAL A 94 22.44 7.10 1.32
N ILE A 95 22.51 5.78 1.32
CA ILE A 95 22.40 4.96 0.11
C ILE A 95 20.94 4.59 -0.20
N LEU A 96 20.16 4.26 0.83
CA LEU A 96 18.78 3.78 0.66
C LEU A 96 17.84 4.89 0.20
N LEU A 97 18.00 6.11 0.72
CA LEU A 97 17.13 7.25 0.42
C LEU A 97 17.13 7.64 -1.07
N PRO A 98 18.27 7.77 -1.79
CA PRO A 98 18.25 8.08 -3.21
C PRO A 98 17.60 6.95 -4.04
N ILE A 99 17.88 5.69 -3.72
CA ILE A 99 17.23 4.53 -4.38
C ILE A 99 15.72 4.59 -4.16
N TYR A 100 15.30 4.86 -2.92
CA TYR A 100 13.90 4.99 -2.56
C TYR A 100 13.21 6.17 -3.25
N THR A 101 13.93 7.28 -3.43
CA THR A 101 13.44 8.46 -4.17
C THR A 101 13.11 8.10 -5.62
N VAL A 102 14.02 7.40 -6.30
CA VAL A 102 13.80 6.94 -7.68
C VAL A 102 12.59 6.01 -7.75
N TYR A 103 12.47 5.08 -6.79
CA TYR A 103 11.31 4.20 -6.70
C TYR A 103 9.99 4.98 -6.53
N LEU A 104 9.94 5.98 -5.64
CA LEU A 104 8.75 6.81 -5.43
C LEU A 104 8.38 7.62 -6.67
N ILE A 105 9.36 8.20 -7.37
CA ILE A 105 9.14 8.94 -8.61
C ILE A 105 8.56 8.00 -9.68
N TRP A 106 9.15 6.82 -9.85
CA TRP A 106 8.66 5.82 -10.79
C TRP A 106 7.22 5.41 -10.47
N ASN A 107 6.92 5.11 -9.21
CA ASN A 107 5.59 4.69 -8.80
C ASN A 107 4.54 5.80 -9.02
N THR A 108 4.90 7.04 -8.68
CA THR A 108 4.06 8.22 -8.93
C THR A 108 3.80 8.41 -10.42
N TRP A 109 4.82 8.25 -11.27
CA TRP A 109 4.71 8.35 -12.71
C TRP A 109 3.78 7.30 -13.32
N GLN A 110 3.89 6.04 -12.86
CA GLN A 110 3.00 4.96 -13.29
C GLN A 110 1.54 5.23 -12.90
N ARG A 111 1.31 5.81 -11.71
CA ARG A 111 -0.03 6.19 -11.24
C ARG A 111 -0.60 7.39 -11.99
N PHE A 112 0.24 8.36 -12.36
CA PHE A 112 -0.14 9.48 -13.21
C PHE A 112 -0.65 8.99 -14.57
N LYS A 113 0.08 8.09 -15.22
CA LYS A 113 -0.32 7.49 -16.51
C LYS A 113 -1.65 6.73 -16.44
N LYS A 114 -1.98 6.15 -15.28
CA LYS A 114 -3.21 5.39 -15.06
C LYS A 114 -4.40 6.25 -14.59
N GLY A 115 -4.20 7.57 -14.39
CA GLY A 115 -5.24 8.47 -13.89
C GLY A 115 -5.72 8.16 -12.47
N SER A 116 -4.99 7.34 -11.71
CA SER A 116 -5.40 6.82 -10.39
C SER A 116 -4.63 7.50 -9.24
N ILE A 117 -4.40 8.80 -9.33
CA ILE A 117 -3.74 9.56 -8.25
C ILE A 117 -4.79 9.94 -7.22
N THR A 118 -4.79 9.23 -6.10
CA THR A 118 -5.59 9.58 -4.94
C THR A 118 -4.74 10.43 -3.98
N TYR A 119 -5.33 11.47 -3.39
CA TYR A 119 -4.67 12.33 -2.41
C TYR A 119 -4.03 11.52 -1.26
N THR A 120 -4.74 10.52 -0.74
CA THR A 120 -4.26 9.64 0.34
C THR A 120 -2.95 8.94 0.01
N VAL A 121 -2.81 8.42 -1.22
CA VAL A 121 -1.59 7.71 -1.65
C VAL A 121 -0.41 8.67 -1.69
N THR A 122 -0.64 9.88 -2.18
CA THR A 122 0.38 10.93 -2.29
C THR A 122 0.84 11.39 -0.92
N ILE A 123 -0.09 11.60 0.03
CA ILE A 123 0.23 11.95 1.43
C ILE A 123 1.10 10.88 2.07
N ILE A 124 0.75 9.60 1.90
CA ILE A 124 1.54 8.47 2.45
C ILE A 124 2.94 8.44 1.82
N HIS A 125 3.08 8.68 0.52
CA HIS A 125 4.38 8.72 -0.15
C HIS A 125 5.26 9.87 0.38
N ILE A 126 4.69 11.07 0.52
CA ILE A 126 5.40 12.24 1.06
C ILE A 126 5.83 12.00 2.50
N LEU A 127 4.92 11.53 3.35
CA LEU A 127 5.19 11.29 4.77
C LEU A 127 6.26 10.20 4.95
N SER A 128 6.17 9.14 4.15
CA SER A 128 7.14 8.05 4.12
C SER A 128 8.54 8.49 3.69
N PHE A 129 8.65 9.55 2.88
CA PHE A 129 9.94 10.14 2.53
C PHE A 129 10.45 11.11 3.60
N ILE A 130 9.58 11.97 4.12
CA ILE A 130 9.93 13.01 5.09
C ILE A 130 10.51 12.43 6.38
N VAL A 131 9.97 11.32 6.87
CA VAL A 131 10.39 10.72 8.14
C VAL A 131 11.85 10.22 8.07
N PRO A 132 12.24 9.35 7.12
CA PRO A 132 13.63 8.99 6.85
C PRO A 132 14.54 10.19 6.56
N PHE A 133 14.03 11.19 5.84
CA PHE A 133 14.79 12.39 5.49
C PHE A 133 15.16 13.23 6.72
N ILE A 134 14.21 13.45 7.64
CA ILE A 134 14.48 14.15 8.91
C ILE A 134 15.53 13.39 9.73
N TRP A 135 15.46 12.05 9.79
CA TRP A 135 16.46 11.24 10.48
C TRP A 135 17.85 11.40 9.85
N LEU A 136 17.93 11.39 8.52
CA LEU A 136 19.18 11.65 7.80
C LEU A 136 19.73 13.06 8.04
N LEU A 137 18.86 14.08 8.15
CA LEU A 137 19.27 15.43 8.54
C LEU A 137 19.84 15.47 9.96
N MET A 138 19.23 14.75 10.91
CA MET A 138 19.77 14.61 12.26
C MET A 138 21.18 13.99 12.23
N PHE A 139 21.35 12.92 11.45
CA PHE A 139 22.65 12.27 11.24
C PHE A 139 23.68 13.21 10.58
N ALA A 140 23.28 13.94 9.54
CA ALA A 140 24.13 14.91 8.86
C ALA A 140 24.55 16.04 9.81
N TRP A 141 23.62 16.56 10.60
CA TRP A 141 23.93 17.58 11.60
C TRP A 141 24.89 17.04 12.66
N PHE A 142 24.66 15.84 13.17
CA PHE A 142 25.57 15.20 14.11
C PHE A 142 26.97 15.01 13.51
N THR A 143 27.08 14.44 12.32
CA THR A 143 28.38 14.20 11.68
C THR A 143 29.12 15.50 11.38
N ILE A 144 28.46 16.56 10.94
CA ILE A 144 29.12 17.86 10.68
C ILE A 144 29.61 18.51 11.97
N ASN A 145 28.83 18.48 13.05
CA ASN A 145 29.21 19.13 14.30
C ASN A 145 30.24 18.32 15.11
N PHE A 146 30.25 17.00 15.00
CA PHE A 146 31.15 16.14 15.77
C PHE A 146 32.37 15.63 14.99
N ASN A 147 32.33 15.48 13.65
CA ASN A 147 33.54 15.23 12.85
C ASN A 147 34.38 16.49 12.60
N GLY A 148 33.93 17.66 13.06
CA GLY A 148 34.74 18.88 13.10
C GLY A 148 35.68 18.96 14.31
N ILE A 149 35.66 17.98 15.21
CA ILE A 149 36.56 17.85 16.36
C ILE A 149 37.42 16.59 16.14
N VAL A 150 38.41 16.72 15.26
CA VAL A 150 39.61 15.87 15.18
C VAL A 150 40.82 16.77 15.15
#